data_AF-A0A0D6QQJ5-F1
#
_entry.id   AF-A0A0D6QQJ5-F1
#
_cell.length_a   1.000
_cell.length_b   1.000
_cell.length_c   1.000
_cell.angle_alpha   90.00
_cell.angle_beta   90.00
_cell.angle_gamma   90.00
#
_symmetry.space_group_name_H-M   'P 1'
#
loop_
_entity.id
_entity.type
_entity.pdbx_description
1 polymer ?
#
loop_
_entity_poly.entity_id
_entity_poly.type
_entity_poly.pdbx_seq_one_letter_code
_entity_poly.pdbx_strand_id
1 'polypeptide(L)'
;MNSGNRYPATTDAEVVALVAAMVREAGGHPLVADRTMFLRSTRTAFERTGILEAARAAGMPCLALDGAEEVTIEHPLAADWSGARVRVYRAVAEADHVVDLCTPRTHALAGFTMGLKNLVGVVAGSARPGMHLGAGFVPRVAEIAAVVRPALTLLDGRLGFADGGPDEGDLVRPGLVAASTDPLALDALGVAALRLAGTNDAIGRGPVWSLPLLRRAAEIGVGVAEGARIRIAGLAAADEVALRARLG
;
A
#
# COMPACT_ATOMS: atom_id res chain seq x y z
N MET A 1 1.68 4.10 -7.09
CA MET A 1 2.99 4.80 -7.22
C MET A 1 2.80 6.29 -7.04
N ASN A 2 3.81 7.06 -6.59
CA ASN A 2 3.66 8.51 -6.41
C ASN A 2 4.26 9.31 -7.59
N SER A 3 5.39 8.84 -8.11
CA SER A 3 6.20 9.49 -9.15
C SER A 3 6.85 8.45 -10.07
N GLY A 4 7.77 8.92 -10.93
CA GLY A 4 8.67 8.05 -11.70
C GLY A 4 9.98 7.69 -10.98
N ASN A 5 10.12 7.98 -9.69
CA ASN A 5 11.27 7.53 -8.89
C ASN A 5 11.22 6.01 -8.73
N ARG A 6 12.38 5.38 -8.84
CA ARG A 6 12.52 3.91 -8.79
C ARG A 6 12.39 3.39 -7.36
N TYR A 7 12.42 2.07 -7.23
CA TYR A 7 12.47 1.37 -5.96
C TYR A 7 13.51 1.99 -4.98
N PRO A 8 13.16 2.24 -3.70
CA PRO A 8 11.90 1.88 -3.02
C PRO A 8 10.79 2.95 -3.05
N ALA A 9 10.93 4.05 -3.80
CA ALA A 9 9.87 5.07 -3.94
C ALA A 9 8.60 4.54 -4.66
N THR A 10 8.73 3.41 -5.34
CA THR A 10 7.64 2.59 -5.86
C THR A 10 8.05 1.12 -5.77
N THR A 11 7.12 0.20 -6.01
CA THR A 11 7.42 -1.23 -6.14
C THR A 11 8.43 -1.48 -7.26
N ASP A 12 9.38 -2.38 -7.01
CA ASP A 12 10.34 -2.84 -8.01
C ASP A 12 9.63 -3.47 -9.21
N ALA A 13 10.04 -3.11 -10.43
CA ALA A 13 9.47 -3.65 -11.66
C ALA A 13 9.66 -5.18 -11.77
N GLU A 14 10.76 -5.73 -11.23
CA GLU A 14 10.98 -7.18 -11.17
C GLU A 14 9.97 -7.87 -10.25
N VAL A 15 9.63 -7.24 -9.12
CA VAL A 15 8.62 -7.77 -8.18
C VAL A 15 7.24 -7.72 -8.82
N VAL A 16 6.89 -6.65 -9.55
CA VAL A 16 5.65 -6.57 -10.32
C VAL A 16 5.57 -7.71 -11.33
N ALA A 17 6.63 -7.97 -12.09
CA ALA A 17 6.67 -9.05 -13.07
C ALA A 17 6.56 -10.43 -12.42
N LEU A 18 7.27 -10.65 -11.30
CA LEU A 18 7.26 -11.92 -10.57
C LEU A 18 5.85 -12.24 -10.04
N VAL A 19 5.22 -11.29 -9.34
CA VAL A 19 3.87 -11.49 -8.79
C VAL A 19 2.88 -11.78 -9.90
N ALA A 20 2.96 -11.06 -11.00
CA ALA A 20 2.02 -11.24 -12.09
C ALA A 20 2.26 -12.56 -12.86
N ALA A 21 3.50 -13.06 -12.92
CA ALA A 21 3.79 -14.42 -13.36
C ALA A 21 3.15 -15.46 -12.43
N MET A 22 3.26 -15.30 -11.11
CA MET A 22 2.61 -16.19 -10.13
C MET A 22 1.08 -16.20 -10.27
N VAL A 23 0.46 -15.04 -10.56
CA VAL A 23 -0.99 -14.96 -10.85
C VAL A 23 -1.34 -15.79 -12.07
N ARG A 24 -0.53 -15.73 -13.15
CA ARG A 24 -0.75 -16.56 -14.36
C ARG A 24 -0.58 -18.04 -14.09
N GLU A 25 0.43 -18.42 -13.31
CA GLU A 25 0.67 -19.82 -12.91
C GLU A 25 -0.50 -20.38 -12.09
N ALA A 26 -1.15 -19.53 -11.29
CA ALA A 26 -2.39 -19.86 -10.59
C ALA A 26 -3.65 -19.85 -11.49
N GLY A 27 -3.51 -19.58 -12.79
CA GLY A 27 -4.61 -19.55 -13.77
C GLY A 27 -5.31 -18.20 -13.93
N GLY A 28 -4.81 -17.13 -13.30
CA GLY A 28 -5.37 -15.78 -13.38
C GLY A 28 -4.88 -14.97 -14.58
N HIS A 29 -5.51 -13.81 -14.78
CA HIS A 29 -5.19 -12.85 -15.85
C HIS A 29 -4.75 -11.51 -15.23
N PRO A 30 -3.44 -11.32 -14.97
CA PRO A 30 -2.99 -10.12 -14.27
C PRO A 30 -3.13 -8.86 -15.13
N LEU A 31 -3.53 -7.77 -14.48
CA LEU A 31 -3.49 -6.41 -15.01
C LEU A 31 -2.69 -5.55 -14.04
N VAL A 32 -1.61 -4.93 -14.51
CA VAL A 32 -0.89 -3.93 -13.73
C VAL A 32 -1.64 -2.60 -13.90
N ALA A 33 -2.18 -2.04 -12.81
CA ALA A 33 -2.91 -0.78 -12.85
C ALA A 33 -2.54 0.10 -11.65
N ASP A 34 -2.30 1.38 -11.90
CA ASP A 34 -1.92 2.33 -10.85
C ASP A 34 -2.18 3.77 -11.33
N ARG A 35 -2.00 4.73 -10.43
CA ARG A 35 -1.91 6.16 -10.76
C ARG A 35 -0.82 6.86 -9.94
N THR A 36 -0.28 7.93 -10.52
CA THR A 36 0.66 8.85 -9.84
C THR A 36 -0.04 9.98 -9.07
N MET A 37 0.75 10.83 -8.38
CA MET A 37 0.26 12.09 -7.79
C MET A 37 -0.50 12.97 -8.81
N PHE A 38 -1.43 13.78 -8.34
CA PHE A 38 -2.14 14.76 -9.17
C PHE A 38 -1.14 15.56 -10.05
N LEU A 39 -1.48 15.75 -11.34
CA LEU A 39 -0.69 16.41 -12.40
C LEU A 39 0.54 15.64 -12.91
N ARG A 40 0.88 14.46 -12.37
CA ARG A 40 1.93 13.61 -12.94
C ARG A 40 1.31 12.61 -13.94
N SER A 41 2.07 12.27 -14.98
CA SER A 41 1.70 11.24 -15.96
C SER A 41 2.06 9.87 -15.41
N THR A 42 1.07 9.00 -15.19
CA THR A 42 1.33 7.62 -14.72
C THR A 42 2.03 6.81 -15.79
N ARG A 43 1.68 7.00 -17.07
CA ARG A 43 2.37 6.33 -18.16
C ARG A 43 3.88 6.64 -18.16
N THR A 44 4.23 7.91 -17.99
CA THR A 44 5.65 8.33 -17.91
C THR A 44 6.33 7.77 -16.66
N ALA A 45 5.61 7.64 -15.55
CA ALA A 45 6.15 6.99 -14.35
C ALA A 45 6.37 5.48 -14.57
N PHE A 46 5.45 4.76 -15.21
CA PHE A 46 5.65 3.36 -15.57
C PHE A 46 6.87 3.15 -16.48
N GLU A 47 7.09 4.06 -17.43
CA GLU A 47 8.29 4.04 -18.29
C GLU A 47 9.56 4.23 -17.47
N ARG A 48 9.64 5.28 -16.64
CA ARG A 48 10.84 5.61 -15.84
C ARG A 48 11.20 4.54 -14.81
N THR A 49 10.19 3.91 -14.24
CA THR A 49 10.33 2.88 -13.20
C THR A 49 10.64 1.51 -13.78
N GLY A 50 10.48 1.32 -15.10
CA GLY A 50 10.66 0.03 -15.77
C GLY A 50 9.43 -0.88 -15.69
N ILE A 51 8.38 -0.48 -14.97
CA ILE A 51 7.14 -1.29 -14.84
C ILE A 51 6.48 -1.53 -16.19
N LEU A 52 6.45 -0.53 -17.09
CA LEU A 52 5.87 -0.73 -18.42
C LEU A 52 6.64 -1.77 -19.23
N GLU A 53 7.98 -1.71 -19.17
CA GLU A 53 8.84 -2.66 -19.87
C GLU A 53 8.72 -4.07 -19.29
N ALA A 54 8.74 -4.20 -17.96
CA ALA A 54 8.58 -5.47 -17.27
C ALA A 54 7.23 -6.12 -17.56
N ALA A 55 6.14 -5.34 -17.54
CA ALA A 55 4.82 -5.82 -17.92
C ALA A 55 4.77 -6.30 -19.38
N ARG A 56 5.36 -5.52 -20.30
CA ARG A 56 5.45 -5.90 -21.73
C ARG A 56 6.26 -7.19 -21.92
N ALA A 57 7.41 -7.31 -21.28
CA ALA A 57 8.28 -8.49 -21.39
C ALA A 57 7.60 -9.76 -20.88
N ALA A 58 6.76 -9.64 -19.86
CA ALA A 58 5.96 -10.74 -19.31
C ALA A 58 4.62 -10.97 -20.04
N GLY A 59 4.31 -10.19 -21.09
CA GLY A 59 3.07 -10.32 -21.87
C GLY A 59 1.80 -9.91 -21.11
N MET A 60 1.91 -8.92 -20.23
CA MET A 60 0.82 -8.50 -19.34
C MET A 60 0.38 -7.07 -19.65
N PRO A 61 -0.94 -6.78 -19.60
CA PRO A 61 -1.42 -5.42 -19.77
C PRO A 61 -0.97 -4.53 -18.61
N CYS A 62 -0.65 -3.28 -18.94
CA CYS A 62 -0.29 -2.23 -18.00
C CYS A 62 -1.14 -0.99 -18.28
N LEU A 63 -2.01 -0.65 -17.34
CA LEU A 63 -3.02 0.39 -17.46
C LEU A 63 -2.66 1.58 -16.57
N ALA A 64 -2.33 2.71 -17.21
CA ALA A 64 -2.29 3.99 -16.53
C ALA A 64 -3.74 4.43 -16.25
N LEU A 65 -4.09 4.65 -14.98
CA LEU A 65 -5.45 5.01 -14.59
C LEU A 65 -5.76 6.51 -14.83
N ASP A 66 -4.87 7.26 -15.47
CA ASP A 66 -5.11 8.64 -15.87
C ASP A 66 -6.28 8.73 -16.85
N GLY A 67 -7.39 9.35 -16.43
CA GLY A 67 -8.60 9.45 -17.25
C GLY A 67 -9.31 8.12 -17.53
N ALA A 68 -8.92 7.04 -16.85
CA ALA A 68 -9.62 5.76 -16.94
C ALA A 68 -11.04 5.88 -16.35
N GLU A 69 -11.92 4.97 -16.75
CA GLU A 69 -13.31 5.02 -16.34
C GLU A 69 -13.47 4.87 -14.82
N GLU A 70 -14.30 5.72 -14.23
CA GLU A 70 -14.53 5.80 -12.80
C GLU A 70 -15.91 5.26 -12.45
N VAL A 71 -16.00 4.53 -11.33
CA VAL A 71 -17.27 4.06 -10.76
C VAL A 71 -17.36 4.46 -9.30
N THR A 72 -18.59 4.63 -8.80
CA THR A 72 -18.82 5.00 -7.40
C THR A 72 -19.30 3.80 -6.62
N ILE A 73 -18.63 3.49 -5.53
CA ILE A 73 -19.02 2.45 -4.58
C ILE A 73 -19.55 3.12 -3.32
N GLU A 74 -20.75 2.75 -2.92
CA GLU A 74 -21.31 3.10 -1.61
C GLU A 74 -20.88 2.05 -0.59
N HIS A 75 -20.34 2.48 0.55
CA HIS A 75 -19.91 1.55 1.58
C HIS A 75 -20.11 2.14 2.97
N PRO A 76 -20.78 1.44 3.91
CA PRO A 76 -21.11 1.99 5.23
C PRO A 76 -19.88 2.35 6.06
N LEU A 77 -18.75 1.67 5.85
CA LEU A 77 -17.49 1.99 6.53
C LEU A 77 -16.75 3.19 5.92
N ALA A 78 -17.21 3.77 4.81
CA ALA A 78 -16.60 4.95 4.19
C ALA A 78 -17.17 6.28 4.73
N ALA A 79 -17.39 6.36 6.04
CA ALA A 79 -18.17 7.44 6.66
C ALA A 79 -17.53 8.83 6.52
N ASP A 80 -16.20 8.91 6.38
CA ASP A 80 -15.49 10.18 6.16
C ASP A 80 -15.50 10.63 4.68
N TRP A 81 -16.06 9.81 3.78
CA TRP A 81 -16.34 10.18 2.40
C TRP A 81 -17.72 10.79 2.26
N SER A 82 -17.85 11.79 1.37
CA SER A 82 -19.12 12.46 1.12
C SER A 82 -20.22 11.45 0.75
N GLY A 83 -21.24 11.35 1.60
CA GLY A 83 -22.35 10.42 1.43
C GLY A 83 -21.97 8.94 1.50
N ALA A 84 -20.84 8.59 2.14
CA ALA A 84 -20.30 7.23 2.18
C ALA A 84 -19.98 6.64 0.79
N ARG A 85 -19.61 7.53 -0.15
CA ARG A 85 -19.33 7.19 -1.55
C ARG A 85 -17.85 7.35 -1.86
N VAL A 86 -17.19 6.26 -2.25
CA VAL A 86 -15.82 6.26 -2.74
C VAL A 86 -15.82 6.05 -4.23
N ARG A 87 -15.15 6.95 -4.96
CA ARG A 87 -14.98 6.80 -6.40
C ARG A 87 -13.64 6.12 -6.68
N VAL A 88 -13.71 4.99 -7.37
CA VAL A 88 -12.57 4.16 -7.78
C VAL A 88 -12.62 3.97 -9.30
N TYR A 89 -11.64 3.25 -9.85
CA TYR A 89 -11.63 2.91 -11.27
C TYR A 89 -12.42 1.65 -11.56
N ARG A 90 -13.11 1.60 -12.71
CA ARG A 90 -13.89 0.42 -13.15
C ARG A 90 -13.05 -0.85 -13.13
N ALA A 91 -11.82 -0.78 -13.66
CA ALA A 91 -10.89 -1.91 -13.67
C ALA A 91 -10.57 -2.48 -12.28
N VAL A 92 -10.68 -1.67 -11.21
CA VAL A 92 -10.46 -2.09 -9.83
C VAL A 92 -11.74 -2.67 -9.23
N ALA A 93 -12.90 -2.09 -9.57
CA ALA A 93 -14.20 -2.56 -9.08
C ALA A 93 -14.66 -3.87 -9.74
N GLU A 94 -14.25 -4.12 -10.97
CA GLU A 94 -14.60 -5.32 -11.74
C GLU A 94 -13.56 -6.44 -11.63
N ALA A 95 -12.43 -6.21 -10.97
CA ALA A 95 -11.43 -7.24 -10.74
C ALA A 95 -11.94 -8.29 -9.75
N ASP A 96 -11.74 -9.58 -10.05
CA ASP A 96 -12.06 -10.68 -9.12
C ASP A 96 -11.22 -10.57 -7.83
N HIS A 97 -9.95 -10.17 -7.99
CA HIS A 97 -8.99 -10.02 -6.91
C HIS A 97 -8.10 -8.80 -7.15
N VAL A 98 -7.92 -7.99 -6.10
CA VAL A 98 -6.93 -6.91 -6.07
C VAL A 98 -5.71 -7.39 -5.28
N VAL A 99 -4.54 -7.36 -5.91
CA VAL A 99 -3.24 -7.61 -5.26
C VAL A 99 -2.51 -6.28 -5.09
N ASP A 100 -2.26 -5.90 -3.84
CA ASP A 100 -1.65 -4.62 -3.49
C ASP A 100 -0.14 -4.79 -3.25
N LEU A 101 0.70 -4.09 -4.01
CA LEU A 101 2.16 -4.18 -3.92
C LEU A 101 2.74 -2.89 -3.39
N CYS A 102 3.38 -2.93 -2.23
CA CYS A 102 3.88 -1.75 -1.53
C CYS A 102 5.32 -1.91 -1.02
N THR A 103 5.90 -0.79 -0.57
CA THR A 103 7.24 -0.71 0.01
C THR A 103 7.18 0.09 1.31
N PRO A 104 7.97 -0.24 2.35
CA PRO A 104 7.89 0.41 3.66
C PRO A 104 8.56 1.77 3.65
N ARG A 105 7.78 2.85 3.79
CA ARG A 105 8.30 4.22 3.79
C ARG A 105 7.59 5.09 4.81
N THR A 106 8.27 6.10 5.34
CA THR A 106 7.61 7.20 6.05
C THR A 106 6.82 8.10 5.10
N HIS A 107 5.88 8.87 5.66
CA HIS A 107 5.08 9.82 4.91
C HIS A 107 4.61 10.96 5.81
N ALA A 108 4.86 12.22 5.43
CA ALA A 108 4.56 13.39 6.26
C ALA A 108 3.10 13.47 6.75
N LEU A 109 2.12 13.25 5.86
CA LEU A 109 0.69 13.34 6.22
C LEU A 109 0.09 12.05 6.83
N ALA A 110 0.48 10.88 6.35
CA ALA A 110 -0.11 9.60 6.75
C ALA A 110 0.67 8.89 7.88
N GLY A 111 1.85 9.43 8.26
CA GLY A 111 2.84 8.75 9.09
C GLY A 111 3.73 7.81 8.27
N PHE A 112 3.12 6.90 7.51
CA PHE A 112 3.81 5.94 6.66
C PHE A 112 3.05 5.64 5.36
N THR A 113 3.74 5.01 4.41
CA THR A 113 3.20 4.42 3.20
C THR A 113 3.55 2.94 3.17
N MET A 114 2.52 2.11 3.26
CA MET A 114 2.51 0.65 3.11
C MET A 114 1.15 0.29 2.49
N GLY A 115 0.60 -0.90 2.73
CA GLY A 115 -0.61 -1.43 2.09
C GLY A 115 -1.80 -0.48 2.16
N LEU A 116 -2.26 -0.10 3.36
CA LEU A 116 -3.46 0.73 3.52
C LEU A 116 -3.34 2.05 2.75
N LYS A 117 -2.18 2.70 2.82
CA LYS A 117 -1.94 3.97 2.13
C LYS A 117 -1.70 3.81 0.63
N ASN A 118 -1.22 2.66 0.18
CA ASN A 118 -0.96 2.38 -1.24
C ASN A 118 -2.25 2.34 -2.06
N LEU A 119 -3.36 1.89 -1.45
CA LEU A 119 -4.70 1.89 -2.06
C LEU A 119 -5.21 3.29 -2.45
N VAL A 120 -4.59 4.37 -2.00
CA VAL A 120 -4.85 5.72 -2.54
C VAL A 120 -4.56 5.80 -4.05
N GLY A 121 -3.70 4.92 -4.59
CA GLY A 121 -3.45 4.79 -6.03
C GLY A 121 -4.69 4.40 -6.84
N VAL A 122 -5.67 3.73 -6.22
CA VAL A 122 -6.89 3.29 -6.90
C VAL A 122 -8.09 4.22 -6.68
N VAL A 123 -7.90 5.30 -5.90
CA VAL A 123 -8.89 6.37 -5.78
C VAL A 123 -8.88 7.22 -7.05
N ALA A 124 -10.09 7.41 -7.59
CA ALA A 124 -10.37 8.13 -8.82
C ALA A 124 -9.95 9.62 -8.77
N GLY A 125 -9.70 10.21 -9.95
CA GLY A 125 -8.99 11.51 -10.05
C GLY A 125 -9.82 12.66 -9.55
N SER A 126 -11.10 12.58 -9.91
CA SER A 126 -12.14 13.48 -9.50
C SER A 126 -12.36 13.54 -7.97
N ALA A 127 -12.05 12.47 -7.22
CA ALA A 127 -12.25 12.40 -5.77
C ALA A 127 -10.97 12.70 -4.96
N ARG A 128 -9.80 12.61 -5.60
CA ARG A 128 -8.50 12.64 -4.91
C ARG A 128 -8.14 13.97 -4.26
N PRO A 129 -8.42 15.17 -4.84
CA PRO A 129 -8.16 16.44 -4.16
C PRO A 129 -8.94 16.57 -2.84
N GLY A 130 -10.25 16.29 -2.86
CA GLY A 130 -11.10 16.39 -1.68
C GLY A 130 -10.71 15.45 -0.54
N MET A 131 -10.18 14.26 -0.87
CA MET A 131 -9.68 13.30 0.11
C MET A 131 -8.50 13.83 0.94
N HIS A 132 -7.65 14.69 0.38
CA HIS A 132 -6.48 15.24 1.08
C HIS A 132 -6.79 16.48 1.94
N LEU A 133 -8.05 16.96 1.94
CA LEU A 133 -8.41 18.19 2.65
C LEU A 133 -8.82 17.92 4.10
N GLY A 134 -8.23 18.68 5.04
CA GLY A 134 -8.62 18.70 6.44
C GLY A 134 -8.29 17.42 7.22
N ALA A 135 -8.86 17.29 8.42
CA ALA A 135 -8.61 16.19 9.34
C ALA A 135 -9.06 14.81 8.83
N GLY A 136 -9.89 14.76 7.78
CA GLY A 136 -10.46 13.53 7.23
C GLY A 136 -9.49 12.72 6.34
N PHE A 137 -8.25 13.16 6.12
CA PHE A 137 -7.32 12.42 5.26
C PHE A 137 -7.01 11.01 5.80
N VAL A 138 -6.52 10.89 7.03
CA VAL A 138 -6.17 9.60 7.62
C VAL A 138 -7.38 8.66 7.73
N PRO A 139 -8.56 9.11 8.22
CA PRO A 139 -9.78 8.30 8.16
C PRO A 139 -10.11 7.79 6.77
N ARG A 140 -10.17 8.68 5.78
CA ARG A 140 -10.48 8.26 4.41
C ARG A 140 -9.48 7.26 3.84
N VAL A 141 -8.20 7.36 4.20
CA VAL A 141 -7.19 6.37 3.79
C VAL A 141 -7.50 4.98 4.35
N ALA A 142 -7.80 4.88 5.65
CA ALA A 142 -8.16 3.61 6.28
C ALA A 142 -9.40 2.97 5.63
N GLU A 143 -10.37 3.80 5.28
CA GLU A 143 -11.67 3.37 4.75
C GLU A 143 -11.59 2.82 3.32
N ILE A 144 -10.58 3.20 2.52
CA ILE A 144 -10.39 2.65 1.17
C ILE A 144 -10.21 1.14 1.21
N ALA A 145 -9.52 0.60 2.24
CA ALA A 145 -9.32 -0.83 2.37
C ALA A 145 -10.62 -1.61 2.58
N ALA A 146 -11.62 -1.01 3.23
CA ALA A 146 -12.95 -1.60 3.36
C ALA A 146 -13.72 -1.65 2.02
N VAL A 147 -13.46 -0.68 1.15
CA VAL A 147 -14.09 -0.59 -0.19
C VAL A 147 -13.41 -1.52 -1.19
N VAL A 148 -12.08 -1.43 -1.28
CA VAL A 148 -11.28 -2.15 -2.28
C VAL A 148 -11.06 -3.61 -1.89
N ARG A 149 -10.92 -3.89 -0.59
CA ARG A 149 -10.71 -5.23 -0.01
C ARG A 149 -9.63 -6.03 -0.78
N PRO A 150 -8.36 -5.59 -0.73
CA PRO A 150 -7.28 -6.33 -1.39
C PRO A 150 -7.29 -7.79 -0.91
N ALA A 151 -7.23 -8.73 -1.85
CA ALA A 151 -7.19 -10.16 -1.57
C ALA A 151 -5.82 -10.57 -1.01
N LEU A 152 -4.78 -9.85 -1.40
CA LEU A 152 -3.42 -10.03 -0.93
C LEU A 152 -2.70 -8.68 -0.97
N THR A 153 -1.98 -8.34 0.10
CA THR A 153 -1.02 -7.25 0.11
C THR A 153 0.38 -7.82 0.28
N LEU A 154 1.31 -7.41 -0.57
CA LEU A 154 2.73 -7.78 -0.51
C LEU A 154 3.57 -6.54 -0.25
N LEU A 155 4.38 -6.61 0.80
CA LEU A 155 5.34 -5.60 1.20
C LEU A 155 6.74 -6.04 0.79
N ASP A 156 7.33 -5.34 -0.17
CA ASP A 156 8.74 -5.46 -0.53
C ASP A 156 9.57 -4.52 0.37
N GLY A 157 10.06 -5.08 1.49
CA GLY A 157 10.90 -4.40 2.47
C GLY A 157 12.39 -4.69 2.33
N ARG A 158 12.88 -5.10 1.15
CA ARG A 158 14.35 -5.23 0.94
C ARG A 158 15.05 -3.87 1.12
N LEU A 159 14.36 -2.77 0.79
CA LEU A 159 14.72 -1.38 1.06
C LEU A 159 13.46 -0.61 1.48
N GLY A 160 13.67 0.53 2.15
CA GLY A 160 12.60 1.45 2.55
C GLY A 160 13.12 2.85 2.83
N PHE A 161 12.22 3.76 3.19
CA PHE A 161 12.58 5.12 3.63
C PHE A 161 12.20 5.33 5.10
N ALA A 162 13.21 5.57 5.94
CA ALA A 162 13.08 5.78 7.38
C ALA A 162 12.67 7.21 7.76
N ASP A 163 12.96 8.18 6.90
CA ASP A 163 12.54 9.56 7.04
C ASP A 163 12.44 10.23 5.66
N GLY A 164 11.73 11.36 5.57
CA GLY A 164 11.60 12.17 4.35
C GLY A 164 10.72 11.59 3.24
N GLY A 165 10.22 10.35 3.40
CA GLY A 165 9.37 9.66 2.43
C GLY A 165 8.07 10.40 2.07
N PRO A 166 7.38 10.00 0.98
CA PRO A 166 7.48 8.67 0.37
C PRO A 166 8.22 8.61 -0.99
N ASP A 167 8.58 9.75 -1.58
CA ASP A 167 9.16 9.80 -2.95
C ASP A 167 10.69 9.72 -2.96
N GLU A 168 11.30 10.26 -1.92
CA GLU A 168 12.73 10.28 -1.62
C GLU A 168 12.87 10.22 -0.10
N GLY A 169 14.05 9.90 0.43
CA GLY A 169 14.23 9.85 1.87
C GLY A 169 15.46 9.07 2.31
N ASP A 170 15.61 8.96 3.63
CA ASP A 170 16.72 8.25 4.26
C ASP A 170 16.55 6.76 4.04
N LEU A 171 17.42 6.20 3.19
CA LEU A 171 17.37 4.80 2.79
C LEU A 171 17.74 3.88 3.95
N VAL A 172 16.89 2.89 4.20
CA VAL A 172 17.13 1.83 5.18
C VAL A 172 16.85 0.44 4.59
N ARG A 173 17.30 -0.60 5.30
CA ARG A 173 17.16 -2.01 4.89
C ARG A 173 16.40 -2.80 5.95
N PRO A 174 15.06 -2.81 5.94
CA PRO A 174 14.27 -3.68 6.82
C PRO A 174 14.58 -5.17 6.60
N GLY A 175 14.94 -5.55 5.36
CA GLY A 175 15.51 -6.86 5.06
C GLY A 175 14.50 -7.99 4.99
N LEU A 176 13.22 -7.69 4.70
CA LEU A 176 12.18 -8.71 4.57
C LEU A 176 11.26 -8.47 3.38
N VAL A 177 10.63 -9.55 2.92
CA VAL A 177 9.45 -9.50 2.04
C VAL A 177 8.33 -10.21 2.79
N ALA A 178 7.17 -9.58 2.90
CA ALA A 178 6.03 -10.13 3.62
C ALA A 178 4.77 -10.06 2.75
N ALA A 179 3.84 -10.99 2.96
CA ALA A 179 2.54 -10.96 2.32
C ALA A 179 1.46 -11.37 3.31
N SER A 180 0.27 -10.76 3.19
CA SER A 180 -0.86 -11.01 4.07
C SER A 180 -2.17 -10.76 3.32
N THR A 181 -3.21 -11.51 3.66
CA THR A 181 -4.60 -11.22 3.24
C THR A 181 -5.25 -10.15 4.12
N ASP A 182 -4.54 -9.72 5.17
CA ASP A 182 -4.94 -8.65 6.08
C ASP A 182 -3.96 -7.47 5.95
N PRO A 183 -4.37 -6.36 5.31
CA PRO A 183 -3.51 -5.21 5.10
C PRO A 183 -3.19 -4.46 6.41
N LEU A 184 -4.06 -4.50 7.42
CA LEU A 184 -3.77 -3.89 8.72
C LEU A 184 -2.64 -4.64 9.42
N ALA A 185 -2.72 -5.98 9.44
CA ALA A 185 -1.67 -6.81 10.02
C ALA A 185 -0.32 -6.64 9.29
N LEU A 186 -0.35 -6.52 7.96
CA LEU A 186 0.86 -6.29 7.16
C LEU A 186 1.49 -4.93 7.46
N ASP A 187 0.68 -3.86 7.55
CA ASP A 187 1.20 -2.53 7.83
C ASP A 187 1.77 -2.44 9.25
N ALA A 188 1.14 -3.09 10.23
CA ALA A 188 1.71 -3.20 11.58
C ALA A 188 3.08 -3.90 11.57
N LEU A 189 3.21 -5.01 10.83
CA LEU A 189 4.48 -5.72 10.65
C LEU A 189 5.52 -4.88 9.91
N GLY A 190 5.12 -4.18 8.86
CA GLY A 190 5.99 -3.30 8.11
C GLY A 190 6.51 -2.13 8.94
N VAL A 191 5.67 -1.54 9.79
CA VAL A 191 6.08 -0.50 10.76
C VAL A 191 7.06 -1.09 11.77
N ALA A 192 6.79 -2.27 12.32
CA ALA A 192 7.70 -2.96 13.24
C ALA A 192 9.08 -3.20 12.60
N ALA A 193 9.10 -3.64 11.34
CA ALA A 193 10.35 -3.83 10.58
C ALA A 193 11.09 -2.53 10.32
N LEU A 194 10.37 -1.46 9.94
CA LEU A 194 10.96 -0.15 9.71
C LEU A 194 11.53 0.45 11.01
N ARG A 195 10.89 0.21 12.15
CA ARG A 195 11.41 0.56 13.49
C ARG A 195 12.71 -0.16 13.82
N LEU A 196 12.81 -1.46 13.51
CA LEU A 196 14.05 -2.21 13.72
C LEU A 196 15.19 -1.70 12.84
N ALA A 197 14.88 -1.23 11.63
CA ALA A 197 15.85 -0.67 10.70
C ALA A 197 16.28 0.78 11.04
N GLY A 198 15.66 1.42 12.03
CA GLY A 198 15.94 2.79 12.45
C GLY A 198 15.12 3.83 11.68
N THR A 199 13.90 4.11 12.15
CA THR A 199 12.96 5.08 11.56
C THR A 199 12.90 6.39 12.35
N ASN A 200 12.31 7.44 11.77
CA ASN A 200 12.07 8.71 12.44
C ASN A 200 11.15 8.60 13.69
N ASP A 201 11.13 9.67 14.49
CA ASP A 201 10.34 9.72 15.73
C ASP A 201 8.83 9.68 15.51
N ALA A 202 8.34 10.12 14.34
CA ALA A 202 6.92 10.21 14.03
C ALA A 202 6.24 8.83 14.02
N ILE A 203 6.95 7.79 13.59
CA ILE A 203 6.46 6.41 13.65
C ILE A 203 7.32 5.50 14.52
N GLY A 204 8.45 5.96 15.05
CA GLY A 204 9.41 5.18 15.82
C GLY A 204 9.04 4.93 17.28
N ARG A 205 8.16 5.76 17.84
CA ARG A 205 7.84 5.78 19.29
C ARG A 205 6.46 5.24 19.60
N GLY A 206 6.26 4.84 20.86
CA GLY A 206 4.98 4.38 21.39
C GLY A 206 4.48 3.06 20.78
N PRO A 207 3.28 2.60 21.18
CA PRO A 207 2.67 1.39 20.64
C PRO A 207 2.40 1.50 19.13
N VAL A 208 2.69 0.47 18.33
CA VAL A 208 2.39 0.44 16.88
C VAL A 208 0.91 0.73 16.64
N TRP A 209 0.03 0.10 17.43
CA TRP A 209 -1.42 0.26 17.35
C TRP A 209 -1.95 1.66 17.72
N SER A 210 -1.11 2.55 18.26
CA SER A 210 -1.48 3.95 18.49
C SER A 210 -1.28 4.86 17.27
N LEU A 211 -0.61 4.37 16.22
CA LEU A 211 -0.42 5.13 15.00
C LEU A 211 -1.77 5.45 14.36
N PRO A 212 -2.05 6.72 13.98
CA PRO A 212 -3.39 7.15 13.59
C PRO A 212 -4.04 6.29 12.50
N LEU A 213 -3.28 5.89 11.48
CA LEU A 213 -3.80 5.07 10.38
C LEU A 213 -4.17 3.66 10.84
N LEU A 214 -3.30 2.99 11.63
CA LEU A 214 -3.56 1.64 12.15
C LEU A 214 -4.70 1.65 13.16
N ARG A 215 -4.73 2.62 14.07
CA ARG A 215 -5.82 2.81 15.03
C ARG A 215 -7.14 2.98 14.30
N ARG A 216 -7.19 3.85 13.29
CA ARG A 216 -8.44 4.13 12.58
C ARG A 216 -8.92 2.92 11.78
N ALA A 217 -8.03 2.19 11.11
CA ALA A 217 -8.37 0.93 10.45
C ALA A 217 -8.94 -0.10 11.44
N ALA A 218 -8.35 -0.21 12.63
CA ALA A 218 -8.86 -1.06 13.70
C ALA A 218 -10.26 -0.64 14.19
N GLU A 219 -10.49 0.65 14.42
CA GLU A 219 -11.79 1.20 14.88
C GLU A 219 -12.94 0.90 13.93
N ILE A 220 -12.67 0.90 12.61
CA ILE A 220 -13.69 0.60 11.59
C ILE A 220 -13.74 -0.90 11.22
N GLY A 221 -12.96 -1.75 11.90
CA GLY A 221 -12.96 -3.20 11.68
C GLY A 221 -12.26 -3.68 10.41
N VAL A 222 -11.33 -2.88 9.87
CA VAL A 222 -10.44 -3.33 8.78
C VAL A 222 -9.32 -4.17 9.39
N GLY A 223 -9.48 -5.49 9.37
CA GLY A 223 -8.44 -6.45 9.76
C GLY A 223 -8.27 -6.67 11.27
N VAL A 224 -7.22 -7.40 11.63
CA VAL A 224 -6.86 -7.79 13.00
C VAL A 224 -6.02 -6.70 13.65
N ALA A 225 -6.53 -6.19 14.79
CA ALA A 225 -5.95 -5.06 15.51
C ALA A 225 -5.17 -5.43 16.78
N GLU A 226 -4.51 -6.60 16.78
CA GLU A 226 -3.79 -7.12 17.95
C GLU A 226 -2.57 -7.94 17.53
N GLY A 227 -1.39 -7.57 18.02
CA GLY A 227 -0.12 -8.22 17.66
C GLY A 227 -0.08 -9.71 18.00
N ALA A 228 -0.65 -10.10 19.14
CA ALA A 228 -0.75 -11.49 19.57
C ALA A 228 -1.56 -12.39 18.62
N ARG A 229 -2.47 -11.80 17.83
CA ARG A 229 -3.30 -12.51 16.84
C ARG A 229 -2.65 -12.57 15.46
N ILE A 230 -1.51 -11.91 15.27
CA ILE A 230 -0.73 -12.00 14.03
C ILE A 230 0.22 -13.21 14.13
N ARG A 231 -0.02 -14.19 13.26
CA ARG A 231 0.88 -15.32 13.06
C ARG A 231 1.91 -14.96 12.00
N ILE A 232 3.17 -14.86 12.42
CA ILE A 232 4.31 -14.68 11.52
C ILE A 232 4.85 -16.08 11.18
N ALA A 233 5.21 -16.30 9.91
CA ALA A 233 5.79 -17.55 9.45
C ALA A 233 6.90 -17.24 8.42
N GLY A 234 7.86 -18.15 8.28
CA GLY A 234 8.94 -18.03 7.29
C GLY A 234 10.11 -17.13 7.71
N LEU A 235 10.22 -16.79 9.00
CA LEU A 235 11.37 -16.06 9.55
C LEU A 235 12.22 -16.96 10.47
N ALA A 236 13.48 -16.59 10.65
CA ALA A 236 14.29 -17.17 11.72
C ALA A 236 13.72 -16.75 13.09
N ALA A 237 13.86 -17.62 14.09
CA ALA A 237 13.28 -17.39 15.42
C ALA A 237 13.73 -16.06 16.05
N ALA A 238 15.00 -15.66 15.84
CA ALA A 238 15.52 -14.39 16.36
C ALA A 238 14.83 -13.18 15.72
N ASP A 239 14.60 -13.22 14.41
CA ASP A 239 13.94 -12.13 13.68
C ASP A 239 12.45 -12.03 14.05
N GLU A 240 11.77 -13.17 14.23
CA GLU A 240 10.39 -13.18 14.71
C GLU A 240 10.28 -12.57 16.10
N VAL A 241 11.17 -12.94 17.04
CA VAL A 241 11.18 -12.37 18.39
C VAL A 241 11.41 -10.85 18.36
N ALA A 242 12.36 -10.38 17.54
CA ALA A 242 12.63 -8.96 17.40
C ALA A 242 11.42 -8.18 16.83
N LEU A 243 10.75 -8.72 15.82
CA LEU A 243 9.54 -8.12 15.25
C LEU A 243 8.38 -8.11 16.24
N ARG A 244 8.14 -9.22 16.95
CA ARG A 244 7.08 -9.31 17.97
C ARG A 244 7.28 -8.28 19.07
N ALA A 245 8.51 -8.06 19.52
CA ALA A 245 8.81 -7.03 20.52
C ALA A 245 8.44 -5.61 20.06
N ARG A 246 8.36 -5.36 18.74
CA ARG A 246 7.95 -4.07 18.18
C ARG A 246 6.47 -3.99 17.84
N LEU A 247 5.82 -5.11 17.51
CA LEU A 247 4.39 -5.17 17.22
C LEU A 247 3.51 -4.84 18.44
N GLY A 248 4.00 -5.14 19.64
CA GLY A 248 3.18 -5.12 20.86
C GLY A 248 2.09 -6.18 20.80
#